data_AF-A0A1A8I7Q0-F1
#
_entry.id   AF-A0A1A8I7Q0-F1
#
_cell.length_a   1.000
_cell.length_b   1.000
_cell.length_c   1.000
_cell.angle_alpha   90.00
_cell.angle_beta   90.00
_cell.angle_gamma   90.00
#
_symmetry.space_group_name_H-M   'P 1'
#
loop_
_entity.id
_entity.type
_entity.pdbx_description
1 polymer ?
#
loop_
_entity_poly.entity_id
_entity_poly.type
_entity_poly.pdbx_seq_one_letter_code
_entity_poly.pdbx_strand_id
1 'polypeptide(L)'
;VEEEDLSPGRSSLVVSNVIQQLSHGSSSEQRDGSGAWGENREMMLVLKNDTLTLMDPLDHTLLHRQPIINIRVWGVGCNNGRD
;
A
#
# COMPACT_ATOMS: atom_id res chain seq x y z
N VAL A 1 -6.01 -4.15 -12.05
CA VAL A 1 -7.21 -4.01 -11.20
C VAL A 1 -8.27 -3.46 -12.11
N GLU A 2 -9.33 -4.22 -12.33
CA GLU A 2 -10.41 -3.81 -13.21
C GLU A 2 -11.22 -2.70 -12.55
N GLU A 3 -11.83 -1.80 -13.32
CA GLU A 3 -12.63 -0.71 -12.76
C GLU A 3 -13.83 -1.24 -11.94
N GLU A 4 -14.33 -2.43 -12.29
CA GLU A 4 -15.39 -3.15 -11.57
C GLU A 4 -14.98 -3.54 -10.14
N ASP A 5 -13.70 -3.85 -9.91
CA ASP A 5 -13.14 -4.18 -8.59
C ASP A 5 -13.01 -2.95 -7.68
N LEU A 6 -13.06 -1.75 -8.27
CA LEU A 6 -13.05 -0.47 -7.56
C LEU A 6 -14.46 0.06 -7.25
N SER A 7 -15.51 -0.68 -7.62
CA SER A 7 -16.89 -0.28 -7.37
C SER A 7 -17.23 -0.25 -5.87
N PRO A 8 -18.18 0.60 -5.44
CA PRO A 8 -18.67 0.61 -4.06
C PRO A 8 -19.19 -0.78 -3.64
N GLY A 9 -18.63 -1.35 -2.58
CA GLY A 9 -18.98 -2.68 -2.06
C GLY A 9 -18.05 -3.82 -2.49
N ARG A 10 -17.31 -3.68 -3.60
CA ARG A 10 -16.26 -4.63 -4.02
C ARG A 10 -14.86 -4.16 -3.66
N SER A 11 -14.63 -2.85 -3.68
CA SER A 11 -13.34 -2.25 -3.36
C SER A 11 -12.84 -2.63 -1.96
N SER A 12 -13.70 -2.67 -0.95
CA SER A 12 -13.34 -3.09 0.40
C SER A 12 -12.88 -4.56 0.48
N LEU A 13 -13.56 -5.44 -0.26
CA LEU A 13 -13.22 -6.87 -0.33
C LEU A 13 -11.88 -7.07 -1.03
N VAL A 14 -11.67 -6.38 -2.16
CA VAL A 14 -10.44 -6.45 -2.94
C VAL A 14 -9.26 -5.92 -2.12
N VAL A 15 -9.41 -4.76 -1.48
CA VAL A 15 -8.36 -4.20 -0.61
C VAL A 15 -8.05 -5.13 0.56
N SER A 16 -9.08 -5.66 1.24
CA SER A 16 -8.87 -6.56 2.38
C SER A 16 -8.16 -7.85 1.96
N ASN A 17 -8.55 -8.44 0.83
CA ASN A 17 -7.92 -9.63 0.29
C ASN A 17 -6.46 -9.37 -0.10
N VAL A 18 -6.16 -8.23 -0.72
CA VAL A 18 -4.77 -7.84 -1.04
C VAL A 18 -3.95 -7.64 0.23
N ILE A 19 -4.50 -7.00 1.27
CA ILE A 19 -3.81 -6.84 2.56
C ILE A 19 -3.52 -8.21 3.19
N GLN A 20 -4.47 -9.16 3.15
CA GLN A 20 -4.27 -10.52 3.65
C GLN A 20 -3.19 -11.27 2.86
N GLN A 21 -3.22 -11.17 1.53
CA GLN A 21 -2.20 -11.79 0.67
C GLN A 21 -0.81 -11.25 0.97
N LEU A 22 -0.66 -9.93 1.14
CA LEU A 22 0.61 -9.30 1.50
C LEU A 22 1.05 -9.64 2.93
N SER A 23 0.10 -9.81 3.86
CA SER A 23 0.40 -10.17 5.26
C SER A 23 0.85 -11.63 5.43
N HIS A 24 0.29 -12.55 4.62
CA HIS A 24 0.59 -13.98 4.70
C HIS A 24 1.63 -14.46 3.68
N GLY A 25 1.88 -13.68 2.64
CA GLY A 25 2.74 -14.03 1.50
C GLY A 25 4.25 -13.87 1.73
N SER A 26 4.73 -13.99 2.98
CA SER A 26 6.15 -13.94 3.31
C SER A 26 6.90 -15.21 2.89
N SER A 27 6.88 -15.56 1.60
CA SER A 27 7.80 -16.55 1.03
C SER A 27 7.82 -16.39 -0.49
N SER A 28 8.99 -15.98 -1.02
CA SER A 28 9.52 -16.27 -2.36
C SER A 28 8.47 -16.27 -3.48
N GLU A 29 8.42 -15.28 -4.36
CA GLU A 29 9.33 -15.21 -5.50
C GLU A 29 9.24 -13.82 -6.12
N GLN A 30 10.40 -13.32 -6.56
CA GLN A 30 10.59 -12.08 -7.29
C GLN A 30 9.47 -11.81 -8.31
N ARG A 31 8.64 -10.79 -8.06
CA ARG A 31 8.06 -10.01 -9.17
C ARG A 31 9.14 -9.05 -9.67
N ASP A 32 10.04 -9.62 -10.47
CA ASP A 32 10.91 -8.88 -11.37
C ASP A 32 10.02 -8.05 -12.31
N GLY A 33 10.04 -6.72 -12.15
CA GLY A 33 9.41 -5.81 -13.12
C GLY A 33 8.70 -4.56 -12.58
N SER A 34 8.40 -4.43 -11.28
CA SER A 34 7.84 -3.16 -10.77
C SER A 34 8.11 -2.94 -9.28
N GLY A 35 9.21 -2.25 -8.98
CA GLY A 35 9.43 -1.58 -7.69
C GLY A 35 9.86 -2.51 -6.56
N ALA A 36 11.13 -2.91 -6.55
CA ALA A 36 11.80 -3.56 -5.43
C ALA A 36 11.94 -2.61 -4.22
N TRP A 37 10.85 -2.27 -3.53
CA TRP A 37 10.95 -1.54 -2.25
C TRP A 37 11.03 -2.44 -1.04
N GLY A 38 11.12 -3.75 -1.27
CA GLY A 38 11.43 -4.76 -0.26
C GLY A 38 10.25 -4.98 0.67
N GLU A 39 9.68 -6.18 0.61
CA GLU A 39 8.92 -6.69 1.75
C GLU A 39 9.81 -6.54 3.00
N ASN A 40 9.24 -6.00 4.09
CA ASN A 40 9.92 -5.73 5.37
C ASN A 40 10.87 -4.52 5.42
N ARG A 41 10.81 -3.57 4.48
CA ARG A 41 11.51 -2.28 4.64
C ARG A 41 10.68 -1.29 5.47
N GLU A 42 11.28 -0.70 6.49
CA GLU A 42 10.68 0.43 7.22
C GLU A 42 10.61 1.68 6.34
N MET A 43 9.46 2.36 6.38
CA MET A 43 9.22 3.56 5.59
C MET A 43 8.41 4.59 6.38
N MET A 44 8.65 5.86 6.07
CA MET A 44 7.86 6.99 6.58
C MET A 44 6.83 7.42 5.53
N LEU A 45 5.56 7.45 5.91
CA LEU A 45 4.49 8.02 5.08
C LEU A 45 4.20 9.46 5.53
N VAL A 46 4.27 10.40 4.60
CA VAL A 46 3.98 11.83 4.84
C VAL A 46 2.89 12.30 3.90
N LEU A 47 1.82 12.87 4.47
CA LEU A 47 0.76 13.57 3.74
C LEU A 47 0.98 15.08 3.84
N LYS A 48 1.32 15.73 2.73
CA LYS A 48 1.55 17.18 2.69
C LYS A 48 1.27 17.72 1.29
N ASN A 49 0.70 18.91 1.19
CA ASN A 49 0.43 19.60 -0.09
C ASN A 49 -0.30 18.69 -1.10
N ASP A 50 -1.42 18.10 -0.66
CA ASP A 50 -2.25 17.19 -1.48
C ASP A 50 -1.49 16.01 -2.11
N THR A 51 -0.40 15.61 -1.48
CA THR A 51 0.49 14.57 -1.97
C THR A 51 0.84 13.60 -0.85
N LEU A 52 0.73 12.30 -1.14
CA LEU A 52 1.27 11.22 -0.33
C LEU A 52 2.72 10.96 -0.76
N THR A 53 3.63 10.96 0.19
CA THR A 53 5.04 10.64 -0.05
C THR A 53 5.48 9.51 0.87
N LEU A 54 6.29 8.60 0.32
CA LEU A 54 7.01 7.59 1.08
C LEU A 54 8.49 8.00 1.11
N MET A 55 9.09 7.95 2.29
CA MET A 55 10.48 8.35 2.52
C MET A 55 11.22 7.30 3.33
N ASP A 56 12.54 7.23 3.17
CA ASP A 56 13.40 6.48 4.08
C ASP A 56 13.40 7.15 5.46
N PRO A 57 13.20 6.40 6.56
CA PRO A 57 13.11 6.99 7.89
C PRO A 57 14.46 7.50 8.43
N LEU A 58 15.60 7.04 7.90
CA LEU A 58 16.93 7.41 8.40
C LEU A 58 17.43 8.73 7.82
N ASP A 59 17.28 8.91 6.50
CA ASP A 59 17.86 10.04 5.77
C ASP A 59 16.82 10.90 5.04
N HIS A 60 15.53 10.58 5.16
CA HIS A 60 14.41 11.25 4.49
C HIS A 60 14.50 11.23 2.94
N THR A 61 15.23 10.28 2.36
CA THR A 61 15.27 10.09 0.90
C THR A 61 13.88 9.79 0.37
N LEU A 62 13.47 10.50 -0.68
CA LEU A 62 12.18 10.30 -1.33
C LEU A 62 12.15 8.95 -2.07
N LEU A 63 11.25 8.06 -1.67
CA LEU A 63 10.99 6.77 -2.31
C LEU A 63 9.85 6.86 -3.32
N HIS A 64 8.74 7.50 -2.90
CA HIS A 64 7.55 7.65 -3.74
C HIS A 64 6.87 8.99 -3.58
N ARG A 65 6.17 9.40 -4.64
CA ARG A 65 5.26 10.54 -4.63
C ARG A 65 3.98 10.21 -5.40
N GLN A 66 2.84 10.32 -4.73
CA GLN A 66 1.52 10.05 -5.27
C GLN A 66 0.58 11.21 -4.94
N PRO A 67 0.14 12.02 -5.92
CA PRO A 67 -0.92 13.02 -5.70
C PRO A 67 -2.18 12.34 -5.15
N ILE A 68 -2.78 12.93 -4.12
CA ILE A 68 -3.96 12.36 -3.43
C ILE A 68 -5.14 12.21 -4.40
N ILE A 69 -5.31 13.17 -5.32
CA ILE A 69 -6.37 13.14 -6.34
C ILE A 69 -6.32 11.90 -7.25
N ASN A 70 -5.16 11.27 -7.37
CA ASN A 70 -4.97 10.08 -8.20
C ASN A 70 -5.15 8.77 -7.41
N ILE A 71 -5.33 8.82 -6.09
CA ILE A 71 -5.61 7.64 -5.27
C ILE A 71 -7.07 7.24 -5.48
N ARG A 72 -7.29 6.09 -6.13
CA ARG A 72 -8.63 5.61 -6.47
C ARG A 72 -9.34 4.95 -5.29
N VAL A 73 -8.58 4.25 -4.46
CA VAL A 73 -9.08 3.44 -3.34
C VAL A 73 -7.99 3.39 -2.27
N TRP A 74 -8.41 3.40 -1.01
CA TRP A 74 -7.57 3.09 0.15
C TRP A 74 -8.35 2.21 1.12
N GLY A 75 -7.66 1.54 2.04
CA GLY A 75 -8.31 0.80 3.11
C GLY A 75 -7.33 0.50 4.25
N VAL A 76 -7.87 -0.01 5.35
CA VAL A 76 -7.11 -0.34 6.56
C VAL A 76 -7.23 -1.84 6.79
N GLY A 77 -6.11 -2.49 7.12
CA GLY A 77 -6.12 -3.89 7.50
C GLY A 77 -6.86 -4.08 8.82
N CYS A 78 -7.74 -5.08 8.89
CA CYS A 78 -8.34 -5.47 10.16
C CYS A 78 -7.26 -6.17 10.99
N ASN A 79 -6.66 -5.46 11.94
CA ASN A 79 -5.84 -6.12 12.94
C ASN A 79 -6.79 -6.89 13.87
N ASN A 80 -6.57 -8.20 14.04
CA ASN A 80 -7.30 -9.02 15.02
C ASN A 80 -6.89 -8.67 16.47
N GLY A 81 -6.79 -7.38 16.82
CA GLY A 81 -6.13 -6.93 18.06
C GLY A 81 -6.81 -5.74 18.71
N ARG A 82 -8.14 -5.67 18.65
CA ARG A 82 -8.91 -4.72 19.47
C ARG A 82 -9.59 -5.46 20.62
N ASP A 83 -8.76 -5.91 21.57
CA ASP A 83 -9.09 -6.09 22.99
C ASP A 83 -7.96 -5.49 23.84
#